data_AF-A0A1S5VFC9-F1
#
_entry.id   AF-A0A1S5VFC9-F1
#
_cell.length_a   1.000
_cell.length_b   1.000
_cell.length_c   1.000
_cell.angle_alpha   90.00
_cell.angle_beta   90.00
_cell.angle_gamma   90.00
#
_symmetry.space_group_name_H-M   'P 1'
#
loop_
_entity.id
_entity.type
_entity.pdbx_description
1 polymer ?
#
loop_
_entity_poly.entity_id
_entity_poly.type
_entity_poly.pdbx_seq_one_letter_code
_entity_poly.pdbx_strand_id
1 'polypeptide(L)'
;SSLNDDPQRASRPFDATRRGFVLGEGAAVFVLEELDSARRRGATAYAEVAGYASRSSAFHMTGLTSEGLEMARAIEEALDEAEPDGHAVDYVNAHGSGTRQNDAHETAAYKLALGPYAHRTPVSSVKSMIGHSLGAVGSIEIAACVLALDHQVVPPTANLRPRDPECDLDYVPRVARERKLDSVLSV
;
A
#
# COMPACT_ATOMS: atom_id res chain seq x y z
N SER A 1 15.58 2.05 10.97
CA SER A 1 15.33 3.45 11.32
C SER A 1 16.45 3.87 12.24
N SER A 2 17.05 5.05 12.04
CA SER A 2 18.07 5.56 12.96
C SER A 2 17.50 6.40 14.10
N LEU A 3 16.17 6.47 14.24
CA LEU A 3 15.47 7.15 15.32
C LEU A 3 15.31 6.21 16.52
N ASN A 4 16.34 6.12 17.35
CA ASN A 4 16.37 5.20 18.49
C ASN A 4 15.78 5.80 19.78
N ASP A 5 15.72 7.14 19.88
CA ASP A 5 15.30 7.83 21.11
C ASP A 5 13.77 7.91 21.28
N ASP A 6 12.98 7.65 20.22
CA ASP A 6 11.51 7.59 20.25
C ASP A 6 11.03 6.36 19.45
N PRO A 7 11.17 5.13 20.01
CA PRO A 7 10.85 3.89 19.30
C PRO A 7 9.40 3.82 18.82
N GLN A 8 8.46 4.34 19.62
CA GLN A 8 7.03 4.33 19.29
C GLN A 8 6.70 5.14 18.03
N ARG A 9 7.54 6.12 17.68
CA ARG A 9 7.38 6.96 16.50
C ARG A 9 8.43 6.70 15.43
N ALA A 10 9.24 5.65 15.56
CA ALA A 10 10.37 5.42 14.67
C ALA A 10 9.96 5.05 13.24
N SER A 11 8.83 4.35 13.07
CA SER A 11 8.26 4.00 11.76
C SER A 11 7.33 5.10 11.27
N ARG A 12 7.81 5.96 10.36
CA ARG A 12 7.10 7.16 9.88
C ARG A 12 7.16 7.30 8.35
N PRO A 13 6.52 6.40 7.60
CA PRO A 13 6.49 6.53 6.14
C PRO A 13 5.85 7.84 5.70
N PHE A 14 6.35 8.37 4.58
CA PHE A 14 5.98 9.63 3.92
C PHE A 14 6.27 10.90 4.75
N ASP A 15 6.82 10.76 5.95
CA ASP A 15 7.17 11.88 6.82
C ASP A 15 8.50 12.52 6.38
N ALA A 16 8.57 13.85 6.39
CA ALA A 16 9.78 14.60 6.02
C ALA A 16 11.00 14.25 6.88
N THR A 17 10.76 13.74 8.10
CA THR A 17 11.80 13.36 9.07
C THR A 17 12.10 11.86 9.09
N ARG A 18 11.57 11.07 8.15
CA ARG A 18 11.81 9.63 8.09
C ARG A 18 13.29 9.27 7.94
N ARG A 19 13.70 8.18 8.59
CA ARG A 19 15.10 7.71 8.63
C ARG A 19 15.22 6.20 8.44
N GLY A 20 14.37 5.62 7.59
CA GLY A 20 14.31 4.19 7.28
C GLY A 20 13.23 3.44 8.05
N PHE A 21 13.03 2.16 7.70
CA PHE A 21 11.98 1.31 8.26
C PHE A 21 12.32 0.78 9.66
N VAL A 22 11.31 0.35 10.42
CA VAL A 22 11.49 -0.44 11.65
C VAL A 22 11.25 -1.89 11.31
N LEU A 23 12.18 -2.80 11.68
CA LEU A 23 11.99 -4.23 11.43
C LEU A 23 10.81 -4.74 12.28
N GLY A 24 9.93 -5.51 11.66
CA GLY A 24 8.82 -6.18 12.34
C GLY A 24 8.86 -7.68 12.08
N GLU A 25 7.90 -8.39 12.64
CA GLU A 25 7.67 -9.82 12.41
C GLU A 25 6.16 -10.08 12.32
N GLY A 26 5.78 -11.20 11.71
CA GLY A 26 4.38 -11.59 11.58
C GLY A 26 4.17 -12.58 10.44
N ALA A 27 2.94 -13.07 10.31
CA ALA A 27 2.50 -13.93 9.23
C ALA A 27 1.00 -13.74 8.98
N ALA A 28 0.58 -13.98 7.74
CA ALA A 28 -0.83 -14.09 7.35
C ALA A 28 -0.97 -15.19 6.30
N VAL A 29 -2.09 -15.92 6.35
CA VAL A 29 -2.38 -17.04 5.44
C VAL A 29 -3.79 -16.87 4.92
N PHE A 30 -3.96 -17.15 3.62
CA PHE A 30 -5.25 -17.06 2.93
C PHE A 30 -5.61 -18.41 2.32
N VAL A 31 -6.91 -18.66 2.20
CA VAL A 31 -7.46 -19.77 1.42
C VAL A 31 -8.11 -19.17 0.19
N LEU A 32 -7.59 -19.52 -0.98
CA LEU A 32 -8.11 -19.07 -2.27
C LEU A 32 -8.86 -20.22 -2.95
N GLU A 33 -9.97 -19.89 -3.60
CA GLU A 33 -10.73 -20.80 -4.45
C GLU A 33 -11.45 -20.01 -5.54
N GLU A 34 -11.94 -20.71 -6.56
CA GLU A 34 -12.80 -20.14 -7.60
C GLU A 34 -14.07 -19.52 -7.00
N LEU A 35 -14.42 -18.30 -7.42
CA LEU A 35 -15.56 -17.56 -6.87
C LEU A 35 -16.89 -18.33 -7.01
N ASP A 36 -17.09 -18.98 -8.15
CA ASP A 36 -18.28 -19.81 -8.36
C ASP A 36 -18.28 -21.08 -7.50
N SER A 37 -17.10 -21.63 -7.15
CA SER A 37 -17.00 -22.73 -6.18
C SER A 37 -17.41 -22.26 -4.78
N ALA A 38 -16.84 -21.14 -4.31
CA ALA A 38 -17.18 -20.53 -3.03
C ALA A 38 -18.69 -20.28 -2.92
N ARG A 39 -19.29 -19.67 -3.96
CA ARG A 39 -20.73 -19.41 -4.03
C ARG A 39 -21.57 -20.69 -3.97
N ARG A 40 -21.23 -21.72 -4.76
CA ARG A 40 -21.98 -23.00 -4.78
C ARG A 40 -22.02 -23.69 -3.42
N ARG A 41 -20.93 -23.62 -2.65
CA ARG A 41 -20.85 -24.23 -1.31
C ARG A 41 -21.30 -23.31 -0.18
N GLY A 42 -21.76 -22.09 -0.49
CA GLY A 42 -22.21 -21.11 0.50
C GLY A 42 -21.09 -20.54 1.37
N ALA A 43 -19.85 -20.49 0.87
CA ALA A 43 -18.73 -19.90 1.57
C ALA A 43 -18.80 -18.37 1.58
N THR A 44 -18.36 -17.76 2.67
CA THR A 44 -18.14 -16.30 2.72
C THR A 44 -16.91 -15.95 1.90
N ALA A 45 -17.10 -15.17 0.84
CA ALA A 45 -16.01 -14.54 0.11
C ALA A 45 -15.72 -13.17 0.76
N TYR A 46 -14.52 -13.01 1.33
CA TYR A 46 -14.12 -11.76 1.99
C TYR A 46 -13.70 -10.68 0.98
N ALA A 47 -13.04 -11.09 -0.11
CA ALA A 47 -12.64 -10.24 -1.21
C ALA A 47 -12.35 -11.11 -2.44
N GLU A 48 -12.25 -10.48 -3.60
CA GLU A 48 -11.79 -11.07 -4.85
C GLU A 48 -10.41 -10.50 -5.19
N VAL A 49 -9.48 -11.34 -5.64
CA VAL A 49 -8.22 -10.89 -6.24
C VAL A 49 -8.51 -10.63 -7.71
N ALA A 50 -8.90 -9.40 -8.02
CA ALA A 50 -9.34 -9.02 -9.37
C ALA A 50 -8.19 -8.95 -10.38
N GLY A 51 -6.98 -8.58 -9.94
CA GLY A 51 -5.80 -8.52 -10.80
C GLY A 51 -4.50 -8.54 -10.01
N TYR A 52 -3.42 -8.98 -10.65
CA TYR A 52 -2.08 -9.06 -10.08
C TYR A 52 -1.01 -8.88 -11.18
N ALA A 53 -0.05 -8.01 -10.91
CA ALA A 53 1.12 -7.89 -11.76
C ALA A 53 2.39 -7.72 -10.94
N SER A 54 3.52 -8.06 -11.58
CA SER A 54 4.85 -7.86 -11.02
C SER A 54 5.82 -7.47 -12.11
N ARG A 55 6.74 -6.56 -11.76
CA ARG A 55 7.80 -6.05 -12.63
C ARG A 55 9.12 -6.00 -11.85
N SER A 56 10.22 -6.03 -12.58
CA SER A 56 11.57 -5.89 -12.03
C SER A 56 12.14 -4.53 -12.42
N SER A 57 12.80 -3.86 -11.49
CA SER A 57 13.45 -2.56 -11.76
C SER A 57 14.61 -2.67 -12.75
N ALA A 58 15.26 -3.84 -12.82
CA ALA A 58 16.49 -4.07 -13.60
C ALA A 58 17.57 -2.98 -13.42
N PHE A 59 17.55 -2.27 -12.28
CA PHE A 59 18.35 -1.07 -12.04
C PHE A 59 19.47 -1.31 -11.02
N HIS A 60 19.11 -1.69 -9.79
CA HIS A 60 20.05 -1.90 -8.69
C HIS A 60 19.46 -2.89 -7.67
N MET A 61 20.31 -3.60 -6.91
CA MET A 61 19.87 -4.62 -5.94
C MET A 61 18.98 -4.06 -4.82
N THR A 62 19.22 -2.82 -4.39
CA THR A 62 18.52 -2.16 -3.28
C THR A 62 18.14 -0.71 -3.57
N GLY A 63 18.59 -0.20 -4.72
CA GLY A 63 18.41 1.19 -5.11
C GLY A 63 17.14 1.31 -5.92
N LEU A 64 16.45 2.45 -5.79
CA LEU A 64 15.24 2.76 -6.53
C LEU A 64 15.47 4.01 -7.36
N THR A 65 14.84 4.06 -8.54
CA THR A 65 14.77 5.27 -9.37
C THR A 65 13.83 6.27 -8.71
N SER A 66 13.95 7.55 -9.05
CA SER A 66 13.01 8.58 -8.57
C SER A 66 11.65 8.53 -9.27
N GLU A 67 11.62 7.96 -10.48
CA GLU A 67 10.50 8.04 -11.41
C GLU A 67 9.45 6.96 -11.18
N GLY A 68 9.83 5.79 -10.64
CA GLY A 68 8.86 4.74 -10.33
C GLY A 68 8.22 4.07 -11.53
N LEU A 69 8.87 4.09 -12.70
CA LEU A 69 8.30 3.63 -13.97
C LEU A 69 7.87 2.17 -13.94
N GLU A 70 8.72 1.29 -13.41
CA GLU A 70 8.44 -0.15 -13.31
C GLU A 70 7.25 -0.45 -12.40
N MET A 71 7.12 0.31 -11.30
CA MET A 71 6.02 0.17 -10.36
C MET A 71 4.74 0.74 -10.96
N ALA A 72 4.82 1.87 -11.66
CA ALA A 72 3.68 2.43 -12.38
C ALA A 72 3.13 1.42 -13.41
N ARG A 73 4.02 0.76 -14.18
CA ARG A 73 3.62 -0.30 -15.12
C ARG A 73 3.00 -1.50 -14.43
N ALA A 74 3.54 -1.94 -13.29
CA ALA A 74 2.92 -3.03 -12.53
C ALA A 74 1.53 -2.65 -12.03
N ILE A 75 1.34 -1.40 -11.56
CA ILE A 75 0.02 -0.92 -11.13
C ILE A 75 -0.94 -0.87 -12.32
N GLU A 76 -0.53 -0.30 -13.46
CA GLU A 76 -1.34 -0.23 -14.69
C GLU A 76 -1.79 -1.63 -15.12
N GLU A 77 -0.88 -2.61 -15.19
CA GLU A 77 -1.22 -3.97 -15.61
C GLU A 77 -2.14 -4.72 -14.64
N ALA A 78 -1.95 -4.52 -13.34
CA ALA A 78 -2.84 -5.12 -12.34
C ALA A 78 -4.25 -4.51 -12.42
N LEU A 79 -4.35 -3.20 -12.71
CA LEU A 79 -5.63 -2.53 -12.91
C LEU A 79 -6.28 -2.95 -14.23
N ASP A 80 -5.51 -3.06 -15.32
CA ASP A 80 -6.00 -3.53 -16.62
C ASP A 80 -6.53 -4.97 -16.55
N GLU A 81 -5.91 -5.84 -15.74
CA GLU A 81 -6.40 -7.19 -15.47
C GLU A 81 -7.69 -7.18 -14.62
N ALA A 82 -7.76 -6.31 -13.62
CA ALA A 82 -8.90 -6.21 -12.71
C ALA A 82 -10.15 -5.61 -13.38
N GLU A 83 -10.00 -4.49 -14.09
CA GLU A 83 -11.07 -3.80 -14.78
C GLU A 83 -10.49 -2.89 -15.89
N PRO A 84 -10.65 -3.25 -17.18
CA PRO A 84 -10.01 -2.55 -18.30
C PRO A 84 -10.32 -1.05 -18.45
N ASP A 85 -11.34 -0.53 -17.75
CA ASP A 85 -11.77 0.88 -17.80
C ASP A 85 -11.48 1.66 -16.48
N GLY A 86 -10.92 1.01 -15.46
CA GLY A 86 -10.92 1.49 -14.07
C GLY A 86 -9.55 1.93 -13.51
N HIS A 87 -9.09 3.15 -13.81
CA HIS A 87 -7.94 3.74 -13.09
C HIS A 87 -8.31 4.34 -11.71
N ALA A 88 -9.56 4.24 -11.30
CA ALA A 88 -10.06 4.77 -10.03
C ALA A 88 -10.16 3.65 -8.99
N VAL A 89 -9.27 3.67 -7.99
CA VAL A 89 -9.36 2.82 -6.80
C VAL A 89 -9.74 3.64 -5.58
N ASP A 90 -10.47 3.04 -4.64
CA ASP A 90 -10.98 3.76 -3.47
C ASP A 90 -9.93 3.95 -2.37
N TYR A 91 -8.91 3.09 -2.35
CA TYR A 91 -7.83 3.12 -1.38
C TYR A 91 -6.56 2.45 -1.95
N VAL A 92 -5.39 3.04 -1.65
CA VAL A 92 -4.09 2.41 -1.89
C VAL A 92 -3.43 2.05 -0.56
N ASN A 93 -3.24 0.76 -0.31
CA ASN A 93 -2.29 0.30 0.69
C ASN A 93 -0.88 0.33 0.08
N ALA A 94 -0.09 1.32 0.46
CA ALA A 94 1.26 1.50 -0.04
C ALA A 94 2.28 0.59 0.63
N HIS A 95 3.40 0.34 -0.05
CA HIS A 95 4.53 -0.33 0.57
C HIS A 95 5.05 0.52 1.73
N GLY A 96 5.30 1.81 1.53
CA GLY A 96 5.56 2.80 2.59
C GLY A 96 6.59 2.34 3.62
N SER A 97 7.82 2.06 3.17
CA SER A 97 8.88 1.57 4.06
C SER A 97 9.36 2.62 5.07
N GLY A 98 9.22 3.92 4.79
CA GLY A 98 9.84 4.96 5.60
C GLY A 98 11.29 5.24 5.24
N THR A 99 11.79 4.69 4.13
CA THR A 99 13.07 5.13 3.55
C THR A 99 12.83 6.32 2.61
N ARG A 100 13.86 7.17 2.45
CA ARG A 100 13.74 8.37 1.60
C ARG A 100 13.41 8.03 0.15
N GLN A 101 14.22 7.12 -0.43
CA GLN A 101 14.09 6.69 -1.82
C GLN A 101 12.73 6.04 -2.12
N ASN A 102 12.27 5.14 -1.25
CA ASN A 102 11.08 4.34 -1.50
C ASN A 102 9.81 5.18 -1.48
N ASP A 103 9.63 5.98 -0.43
CA ASP A 103 8.38 6.71 -0.26
C ASP A 103 8.20 7.78 -1.36
N ALA A 104 9.30 8.34 -1.89
CA ALA A 104 9.28 9.21 -3.06
C ALA A 104 9.04 8.43 -4.37
N HIS A 105 9.71 7.28 -4.56
CA HIS A 105 9.55 6.39 -5.70
C HIS A 105 8.09 5.93 -5.88
N GLU A 106 7.46 5.45 -4.81
CA GLU A 106 6.05 5.03 -4.83
C GLU A 106 5.12 6.20 -5.16
N THR A 107 5.40 7.38 -4.58
CA THR A 107 4.61 8.58 -4.84
C THR A 107 4.64 8.97 -6.32
N ALA A 108 5.82 8.90 -6.96
CA ALA A 108 5.95 9.12 -8.40
C ALA A 108 5.17 8.06 -9.19
N ALA A 109 5.31 6.78 -8.82
CA ALA A 109 4.62 5.67 -9.47
C ALA A 109 3.09 5.81 -9.42
N TYR A 110 2.52 6.17 -8.26
CA TYR A 110 1.08 6.39 -8.12
C TYR A 110 0.58 7.52 -9.01
N LYS A 111 1.33 8.63 -9.08
CA LYS A 111 0.97 9.77 -9.95
C LYS A 111 1.00 9.40 -11.43
N LEU A 112 1.92 8.53 -11.83
CA LEU A 112 1.99 8.02 -13.21
C LEU A 112 0.82 7.08 -13.51
N ALA A 113 0.62 6.04 -12.71
CA ALA A 113 -0.35 4.98 -12.99
C ALA A 113 -1.81 5.40 -12.78
N LEU A 114 -2.08 6.20 -11.73
CA LEU A 114 -3.44 6.63 -11.39
C LEU A 114 -3.78 8.01 -11.99
N GLY A 115 -2.79 8.72 -12.54
CA GLY A 115 -2.95 10.04 -13.12
C GLY A 115 -3.70 11.01 -12.18
N PRO A 116 -4.78 11.68 -12.63
CA PRO A 116 -5.57 12.59 -11.79
C PRO A 116 -6.24 11.95 -10.57
N TYR A 117 -6.36 10.62 -10.51
CA TYR A 117 -6.94 9.93 -9.35
C TYR A 117 -5.97 9.84 -8.17
N ALA A 118 -4.64 9.90 -8.40
CA ALA A 118 -3.62 9.77 -7.35
C ALA A 118 -3.84 10.74 -6.17
N HIS A 119 -4.20 12.00 -6.44
CA HIS A 119 -4.44 13.00 -5.39
C HIS A 119 -5.83 12.90 -4.73
N ARG A 120 -6.75 12.10 -5.30
CA ARG A 120 -8.12 11.91 -4.80
C ARG A 120 -8.28 10.61 -4.02
N THR A 121 -7.42 9.64 -4.29
CA THR A 121 -7.41 8.34 -3.63
C THR A 121 -6.58 8.43 -2.35
N PRO A 122 -7.14 8.08 -1.18
CA PRO A 122 -6.38 7.97 0.04
C PRO A 122 -5.32 6.86 -0.07
N VAL A 123 -4.14 7.15 0.45
CA VAL A 123 -3.01 6.22 0.54
C VAL A 123 -2.70 6.00 2.01
N SER A 124 -2.25 4.82 2.42
CA SER A 124 -1.71 4.66 3.78
C SER A 124 -0.65 3.56 3.82
N SER A 125 0.12 3.50 4.90
CA SER A 125 1.01 2.37 5.16
C SER A 125 0.84 1.84 6.57
N VAL A 126 0.39 0.59 6.66
CA VAL A 126 0.24 -0.13 7.94
C VAL A 126 1.59 -0.39 8.61
N LYS A 127 2.70 -0.36 7.86
CA LYS A 127 4.07 -0.45 8.42
C LYS A 127 4.38 0.66 9.41
N SER A 128 3.64 1.78 9.37
CA SER A 128 3.72 2.84 10.40
C SER A 128 3.31 2.36 11.80
N MET A 129 2.56 1.25 11.90
CA MET A 129 2.04 0.68 13.14
C MET A 129 2.70 -0.67 13.48
N ILE A 130 2.92 -1.53 12.48
CA ILE A 130 3.40 -2.91 12.69
C ILE A 130 4.87 -3.15 12.29
N GLY A 131 5.53 -2.12 11.75
CA GLY A 131 6.88 -2.25 11.19
C GLY A 131 6.90 -3.01 9.86
N HIS A 132 8.10 -3.38 9.43
CA HIS A 132 8.35 -4.06 8.17
C HIS A 132 8.84 -5.49 8.42
N SER A 133 7.95 -6.46 8.23
CA SER A 133 8.23 -7.89 8.41
C SER A 133 8.82 -8.58 7.16
N LEU A 134 9.52 -7.80 6.33
CA LEU A 134 10.17 -8.25 5.10
C LEU A 134 9.20 -9.06 4.23
N GLY A 135 9.51 -10.32 3.93
CA GLY A 135 8.71 -11.17 3.05
C GLY A 135 7.30 -11.46 3.54
N ALA A 136 7.00 -11.30 4.84
CA ALA A 136 5.66 -11.54 5.37
C ALA A 136 4.71 -10.35 5.21
N VAL A 137 5.24 -9.14 5.00
CA VAL A 137 4.43 -7.92 5.11
C VAL A 137 3.38 -7.83 4.01
N GLY A 138 3.68 -8.30 2.79
CA GLY A 138 2.72 -8.28 1.69
C GLY A 138 1.45 -9.08 2.02
N SER A 139 1.59 -10.24 2.66
CA SER A 139 0.43 -11.02 3.11
C SER A 139 -0.33 -10.33 4.24
N ILE A 140 0.36 -9.68 5.18
CA ILE A 140 -0.29 -8.93 6.26
C ILE A 140 -1.04 -7.70 5.72
N GLU A 141 -0.48 -7.05 4.70
CA GLU A 141 -1.07 -5.93 3.98
C GLU A 141 -2.33 -6.34 3.23
N ILE A 142 -2.33 -7.49 2.55
CA ILE A 142 -3.54 -8.05 1.95
C ILE A 142 -4.62 -8.28 3.02
N ALA A 143 -4.26 -8.79 4.21
CA ALA A 143 -5.23 -8.97 5.30
C ALA A 143 -5.80 -7.62 5.76
N ALA A 144 -4.97 -6.58 5.87
CA ALA A 144 -5.42 -5.24 6.19
C ALA A 144 -6.34 -4.65 5.11
N CYS A 145 -6.06 -4.89 3.82
CA CYS A 145 -6.93 -4.48 2.71
C CYS A 145 -8.30 -5.17 2.75
N VAL A 146 -8.32 -6.47 3.02
CA VAL A 146 -9.57 -7.24 3.17
C VAL A 146 -10.39 -6.72 4.36
N LEU A 147 -9.75 -6.43 5.49
CA LEU A 147 -10.43 -5.83 6.64
C LEU A 147 -10.89 -4.39 6.38
N ALA A 148 -10.15 -3.62 5.57
CA ALA A 148 -10.56 -2.29 5.15
C ALA A 148 -11.85 -2.37 4.30
N LEU A 149 -11.93 -3.32 3.37
CA LEU A 149 -13.15 -3.62 2.60
C LEU A 149 -14.30 -4.07 3.50
N ASP A 150 -14.07 -4.99 4.45
CA ASP A 150 -15.15 -5.47 5.33
C ASP A 150 -15.67 -4.37 6.26
N HIS A 151 -14.78 -3.58 6.85
CA HIS A 151 -15.13 -2.56 7.84
C HIS A 151 -15.41 -1.18 7.24
N GLN A 152 -15.15 -0.98 5.94
CA GLN A 152 -15.33 0.31 5.24
C GLN A 152 -14.53 1.45 5.92
N VAL A 153 -13.27 1.15 6.28
CA VAL A 153 -12.35 2.06 6.97
C VAL A 153 -10.97 1.97 6.35
N VAL A 154 -10.40 3.12 6.00
CA VAL A 154 -9.01 3.27 5.58
C VAL A 154 -8.09 3.36 6.82
N PRO A 155 -7.11 2.45 6.98
CA PRO A 155 -6.12 2.54 8.05
C PRO A 155 -5.31 3.84 8.00
N PRO A 156 -4.86 4.39 9.14
CA PRO A 156 -4.03 5.58 9.14
C PRO A 156 -2.56 5.28 8.91
N THR A 157 -1.83 6.29 8.44
CA THR A 157 -0.37 6.37 8.61
C THR A 157 -0.07 7.04 9.95
N ALA A 158 0.21 6.24 10.98
CA ALA A 158 0.17 6.64 12.39
C ALA A 158 1.13 7.79 12.78
N ASN A 159 2.36 7.77 12.27
CA ASN A 159 3.43 8.67 12.72
C ASN A 159 3.70 9.86 11.78
N LEU A 160 2.88 10.05 10.74
CA LEU A 160 3.02 11.14 9.78
C LEU A 160 2.61 12.48 10.39
N ARG A 161 3.57 13.40 10.52
CA ARG A 161 3.39 14.76 11.06
C ARG A 161 3.79 15.83 10.03
N PRO A 162 5.07 16.19 9.84
CA PRO A 162 5.44 17.05 8.71
C PRO A 162 5.40 16.23 7.42
N ARG A 163 4.58 16.71 6.47
CA ARG A 163 4.57 16.16 5.12
C ARG A 163 5.90 16.44 4.43
N ASP A 164 6.42 15.46 3.71
CA ASP A 164 7.54 15.66 2.79
C ASP A 164 7.02 16.28 1.48
N PRO A 165 7.61 17.36 0.95
CA PRO A 165 7.27 17.86 -0.39
C PRO A 165 7.40 16.83 -1.52
N GLU A 166 8.26 15.81 -1.37
CA GLU A 166 8.39 14.70 -2.33
C GLU A 166 7.27 13.65 -2.21
N CYS A 167 6.53 13.69 -1.09
CA CYS A 167 5.39 12.82 -0.79
C CYS A 167 4.14 13.70 -0.66
N ASP A 168 3.55 14.08 -1.79
CA ASP A 168 2.51 15.11 -1.89
C ASP A 168 1.07 14.57 -2.02
N LEU A 169 0.86 13.27 -1.81
CA LEU A 169 -0.46 12.63 -1.81
C LEU A 169 -1.14 12.67 -0.43
N ASP A 170 -2.38 12.17 -0.36
CA ASP A 170 -3.12 12.05 0.88
C ASP A 170 -2.83 10.72 1.60
N TYR A 171 -1.80 10.70 2.45
CA TYR A 171 -1.38 9.49 3.17
C TYR A 171 -2.16 9.18 4.46
N VAL A 172 -3.38 9.70 4.62
CA VAL A 172 -4.28 9.45 5.78
C VAL A 172 -3.55 9.56 7.13
N PRO A 173 -3.07 10.76 7.51
CA PRO A 173 -2.20 10.91 8.68
C PRO A 173 -2.94 10.68 10.00
N ARG A 174 -2.39 9.79 10.84
CA ARG A 174 -2.68 9.58 12.27
C ARG A 174 -4.05 9.01 12.65
N VAL A 175 -5.12 9.42 11.96
CA VAL A 175 -6.50 9.04 12.30
C VAL A 175 -7.09 8.26 11.13
N ALA A 176 -7.66 7.09 11.43
CA ALA A 176 -8.35 6.27 10.44
C ALA A 176 -9.49 7.06 9.79
N ARG A 177 -9.86 6.68 8.57
CA ARG A 177 -10.90 7.40 7.83
C ARG A 177 -11.99 6.43 7.38
N GLU A 178 -13.21 6.64 7.85
CA GLU A 178 -14.38 5.98 7.29
C GLU A 178 -14.54 6.39 5.82
N ARG A 179 -14.69 5.39 4.95
CA ARG A 179 -14.85 5.61 3.52
C ARG A 179 -15.52 4.38 2.93
N LYS A 180 -16.46 4.59 1.99
CA LYS A 180 -16.97 3.49 1.21
C LYS A 180 -15.85 2.94 0.33
N LEU A 181 -15.52 1.66 0.45
CA LEU A 181 -14.48 0.99 -0.32
C LEU A 181 -15.12 -0.17 -1.10
N ASP A 182 -15.09 -0.07 -2.42
CA ASP A 182 -15.44 -1.16 -3.33
C ASP A 182 -14.16 -1.78 -3.94
N SER A 183 -13.08 -1.00 -4.10
CA SER A 183 -11.78 -1.47 -4.61
C SER A 183 -10.57 -0.96 -3.82
N VAL A 184 -9.57 -1.83 -3.64
CA VAL A 184 -8.31 -1.52 -2.95
C VAL A 184 -7.13 -1.98 -3.80
N LEU A 185 -6.18 -1.08 -4.04
CA LEU A 185 -4.87 -1.41 -4.62
C LEU A 185 -3.88 -1.67 -3.48
N SER A 186 -3.19 -2.81 -3.50
CA SER A 186 -2.06 -3.08 -2.59
C SER A 186 -0.77 -3.12 -3.37
N VAL A 187 0.28 -2.47 -2.86
CA VAL A 187 1.63 -2.40 -3.45
C VAL A 187 2.69 -2.89 -2.48
#